data_AF-I0YQ72-F1
#
_entry.id   AF-I0YQ72-F1
#
_cell.length_a   1.000
_cell.length_b   1.000
_cell.length_c   1.000
_cell.angle_alpha   90.00
_cell.angle_beta   90.00
_cell.angle_gamma   90.00
#
_symmetry.space_group_name_H-M   'P 1'
#
loop_
_entity.id
_entity.type
_entity.pdbx_description
1 polymer ?
#
loop_
_entity_poly.entity_id
_entity_poly.type
_entity_poly.pdbx_seq_one_letter_code
_entity_poly.pdbx_strand_id
1 'polypeptide(L)'
;AGRLSTHERRMARMAERVQALEAQNMGDKEWFMRGEAKAGARPLNSALEVDLDFERAVRPPPQPTEEITASLEDLICARIAEHNFDDEYVRAAAGGAATDDRDEKVRAEARGLVKLLFAKLDALSHFHFAPKPVIE
;
A
#
# COMPACT_ATOMS: atom_id res chain seq x y z
N ALA A 1 -22.32 67.99 -10.48
CA ALA A 1 -21.83 66.79 -9.76
C ALA A 1 -20.61 67.17 -8.94
N GLY A 2 -20.70 67.09 -7.61
CA GLY A 2 -19.64 67.53 -6.70
C GLY A 2 -18.40 66.62 -6.77
N ARG A 3 -17.21 67.23 -6.80
CA ARG A 3 -15.93 66.53 -6.90
C ARG A 3 -15.60 65.89 -5.54
N LEU A 4 -15.81 64.58 -5.43
CA LEU A 4 -15.58 63.79 -4.20
C LEU A 4 -14.18 64.01 -3.62
N SER A 5 -14.10 64.10 -2.29
CA SER A 5 -12.85 64.22 -1.52
C SER A 5 -11.91 63.03 -1.78
N THR A 6 -10.60 63.23 -1.59
CA THR A 6 -9.59 62.15 -1.73
C THR A 6 -9.87 60.99 -0.78
N HIS A 7 -10.34 61.29 0.44
CA HIS A 7 -10.76 60.29 1.42
C HIS A 7 -12.03 59.55 0.98
N GLU A 8 -13.06 60.26 0.51
CA GLU A 8 -14.30 59.64 0.03
C GLU A 8 -14.07 58.70 -1.16
N ARG A 9 -13.22 59.09 -2.12
CA ARG A 9 -12.83 58.19 -3.22
C ARG A 9 -12.07 56.95 -2.74
N ARG A 10 -11.33 57.05 -1.63
CA ARG A 10 -10.65 55.89 -1.01
C ARG A 10 -11.66 55.00 -0.29
N MET A 11 -12.58 55.59 0.47
CA MET A 11 -13.65 54.86 1.17
C MET A 11 -14.58 54.16 0.20
N ALA A 12 -14.98 54.81 -0.91
CA ALA A 12 -15.80 54.19 -1.95
C ALA A 12 -15.12 52.98 -2.57
N ARG A 13 -13.84 53.09 -2.96
CA ARG A 13 -13.06 51.94 -3.47
C ARG A 13 -12.88 50.83 -2.45
N MET A 14 -12.72 51.18 -1.17
CA MET A 14 -12.60 50.20 -0.10
C MET A 14 -13.93 49.48 0.14
N ALA A 15 -15.04 50.22 0.19
CA ALA A 15 -16.38 49.67 0.35
C ALA A 15 -16.76 48.74 -0.81
N GLU A 16 -16.46 49.15 -2.05
CA GLU A 16 -16.64 48.31 -3.23
C GLU A 16 -15.83 47.01 -3.13
N ARG A 17 -14.56 47.09 -2.70
CA ARG A 17 -13.72 45.90 -2.47
C ARG A 17 -14.26 45.02 -1.36
N VAL A 18 -14.71 45.60 -0.24
CA VAL A 18 -15.30 44.86 0.88
C VAL A 18 -16.54 44.11 0.41
N GLN A 19 -17.44 44.79 -0.32
CA GLN A 19 -18.64 44.17 -0.86
C GLN A 19 -18.33 43.02 -1.83
N ALA A 20 -17.32 43.19 -2.70
CA ALA A 20 -16.88 42.13 -3.60
C ALA A 20 -16.34 40.90 -2.85
N LEU A 21 -15.54 41.14 -1.79
CA LEU A 21 -14.99 40.07 -0.95
C LEU A 21 -16.08 39.37 -0.12
N GLU A 22 -17.04 40.12 0.40
CA GLU A 22 -18.20 39.57 1.11
C GLU A 22 -19.04 38.69 0.20
N ALA A 23 -19.32 39.12 -1.03
CA ALA A 23 -20.06 38.32 -2.01
C ALA A 23 -19.30 37.04 -2.39
N GLN A 24 -17.98 37.12 -2.59
CA GLN A 24 -17.15 35.94 -2.87
C GLN A 24 -17.16 34.95 -1.69
N ASN A 25 -17.09 35.46 -0.45
CA ASN A 25 -17.10 34.62 0.75
C ASN A 25 -18.46 34.00 1.05
N MET A 26 -19.56 34.65 0.67
CA MET A 26 -20.92 34.11 0.79
C MET A 26 -21.25 33.07 -0.29
N GLY A 27 -20.47 33.01 -1.36
CA GLY A 27 -20.66 32.05 -2.46
C GLY A 27 -20.27 30.61 -2.10
N ASP A 28 -20.57 29.70 -3.02
CA ASP A 28 -20.19 28.29 -2.87
C ASP A 28 -18.66 28.13 -2.99
N LYS A 29 -18.09 27.38 -2.05
CA LYS A 29 -16.67 27.04 -2.06
C LYS A 29 -16.37 25.98 -3.11
N GLU A 30 -15.16 26.03 -3.66
CA GLU A 30 -14.66 25.00 -4.58
C GLU A 30 -14.65 23.62 -3.91
N TRP A 31 -14.77 22.58 -4.74
CA TRP A 31 -14.95 21.21 -4.25
C TRP A 31 -13.79 20.73 -3.34
N PHE A 32 -12.56 21.16 -3.60
CA PHE A 32 -11.38 20.78 -2.81
C PHE A 32 -11.25 21.58 -1.51
N MET A 33 -11.97 22.71 -1.37
CA MET A 33 -12.09 23.46 -0.12
C MET A 33 -13.27 22.98 0.74
N ARG A 34 -14.09 22.06 0.23
CA ARG A 34 -15.19 21.42 0.95
C ARG A 34 -14.71 20.07 1.49
N GLY A 35 -15.08 19.76 2.74
CA GLY A 35 -14.90 18.41 3.28
C GLY A 35 -15.79 17.39 2.56
N GLU A 36 -15.40 16.12 2.61
CA GLU A 36 -16.22 14.98 2.13
C GLU A 36 -16.72 15.10 0.68
N ALA A 37 -15.90 15.67 -0.21
CA ALA A 37 -16.24 15.82 -1.62
C ALA A 37 -16.34 14.46 -2.34
N LYS A 38 -17.57 14.04 -2.70
CA LYS A 38 -17.84 12.83 -3.49
C LYS A 38 -17.42 13.00 -4.95
N ALA A 39 -17.20 11.89 -5.66
CA ALA A 39 -16.79 11.91 -7.07
C ALA A 39 -17.74 12.68 -8.01
N GLY A 40 -19.06 12.64 -7.77
CA GLY A 40 -20.04 13.40 -8.57
C GLY A 40 -20.17 14.89 -8.19
N ALA A 41 -19.61 15.32 -7.06
CA ALA A 41 -19.65 16.71 -6.60
C ALA A 41 -18.48 17.55 -7.16
N ARG A 42 -17.55 16.90 -7.87
CA ARG A 42 -16.39 17.51 -8.52
C ARG A 42 -16.40 17.24 -10.03
N PRO A 43 -15.86 18.15 -10.86
CA PRO A 43 -15.72 17.89 -12.29
C PRO A 43 -14.83 16.67 -12.57
N LEU A 44 -15.05 16.04 -13.73
CA LEU A 44 -14.25 14.91 -14.17
C LEU A 44 -12.76 15.30 -14.27
N ASN A 45 -11.87 14.44 -13.79
CA ASN A 45 -10.41 14.63 -13.78
C ASN A 45 -9.88 15.84 -12.98
N SER A 46 -10.74 16.63 -12.32
CA SER A 46 -10.31 17.82 -11.55
C SER A 46 -9.35 17.48 -10.39
N ALA A 47 -9.33 16.22 -9.93
CA ALA A 47 -8.37 15.75 -8.92
C ALA A 47 -6.91 15.75 -9.39
N LEU A 48 -6.65 15.74 -10.71
CA LEU A 48 -5.30 15.80 -11.27
C LEU A 48 -4.77 17.23 -11.36
N GLU A 49 -5.65 18.23 -11.27
CA GLU A 49 -5.31 19.64 -11.42
C GLU A 49 -4.94 20.31 -10.09
N VAL A 50 -5.35 19.71 -8.97
CA VAL A 50 -5.14 20.23 -7.63
C VAL A 50 -4.05 19.43 -6.93
N ASP A 51 -3.03 20.12 -6.43
CA ASP A 51 -1.99 19.52 -5.60
C ASP A 51 -2.57 19.15 -4.22
N LEU A 52 -2.80 17.86 -4.01
CA LEU A 52 -3.32 17.31 -2.76
C LEU A 52 -2.26 16.45 -2.08
N ASP A 53 -1.95 16.80 -0.84
CA ASP A 53 -1.09 15.98 0.00
C ASP A 53 -1.91 14.89 0.69
N PHE A 54 -1.40 13.65 0.61
CA PHE A 54 -1.99 12.50 1.28
C PHE A 54 -0.91 11.55 1.78
N GLU A 55 -1.23 10.83 2.85
CA GLU A 55 -0.33 9.84 3.41
C GLU A 55 -0.38 8.54 2.61
N ARG A 56 0.80 7.93 2.41
CA ARG A 56 0.92 6.60 1.79
C ARG A 56 1.23 5.58 2.89
N ALA A 57 0.45 4.50 2.94
CA ALA A 57 0.60 3.48 3.97
C ALA A 57 1.93 2.70 3.88
N VAL A 58 2.54 2.63 2.70
CA VAL A 58 3.73 1.80 2.44
C VAL A 58 4.77 2.62 1.70
N ARG A 59 6.04 2.43 2.07
CA ARG A 59 7.18 3.02 1.36
C ARG A 59 7.22 2.43 -0.06
N PRO A 60 7.29 3.25 -1.12
CA PRO A 60 7.43 2.74 -2.47
C PRO A 60 8.73 1.92 -2.60
N PRO A 61 8.72 0.87 -3.42
CA PRO A 61 9.93 0.10 -3.68
C PRO A 61 11.01 1.02 -4.27
N PRO A 62 12.29 0.85 -3.87
CA PRO A 62 13.38 1.62 -4.44
C PRO A 62 13.43 1.35 -5.95
N GLN A 63 13.57 2.41 -6.74
CA GLN A 63 13.74 2.27 -8.18
C GLN A 63 15.19 1.86 -8.47
N PRO A 64 15.43 0.95 -9.42
CA PRO A 64 16.79 0.57 -9.81
C PRO A 64 17.45 1.76 -10.51
N THR A 65 18.35 2.45 -9.81
CA THR A 65 19.18 3.52 -10.37
C THR A 65 20.57 3.00 -10.69
N GLU A 66 21.25 3.63 -11.64
CA GLU A 66 22.61 3.25 -12.05
C GLU A 66 23.61 3.31 -10.90
N GLU A 67 23.45 4.26 -9.98
CA GLU A 67 24.28 4.38 -8.77
C GLU A 67 24.12 3.16 -7.84
N ILE A 68 22.89 2.69 -7.64
CA ILE A 68 22.61 1.52 -6.81
C ILE A 68 23.20 0.27 -7.47
N THR A 69 23.05 0.13 -8.79
CA THR A 69 23.61 -1.02 -9.50
C THR A 69 25.14 -1.02 -9.45
N ALA A 70 25.79 0.14 -9.65
CA ALA A 70 27.24 0.25 -9.55
C ALA A 70 27.75 -0.12 -8.15
N SER A 71 27.09 0.38 -7.10
CA SER A 71 27.45 0.02 -5.72
C SER A 71 27.27 -1.48 -5.43
N LEU A 72 26.26 -2.12 -6.02
CA LEU A 72 26.05 -3.56 -5.89
C LEU A 72 27.12 -4.34 -6.65
N GLU A 73 27.51 -3.90 -7.85
CA GLU A 73 28.56 -4.51 -8.65
C GLU A 73 29.92 -4.44 -7.94
N ASP A 74 30.26 -3.31 -7.35
CA ASP A 74 31.47 -3.15 -6.55
C ASP A 74 31.49 -4.10 -5.35
N LEU A 75 30.36 -4.20 -4.63
CA LEU A 75 30.21 -5.11 -3.50
C LEU A 75 30.35 -6.58 -3.93
N ILE A 76 29.71 -6.97 -5.04
CA ILE A 76 29.78 -8.32 -5.57
C ILE A 76 31.22 -8.64 -5.99
N CYS A 77 31.88 -7.74 -6.72
CA CYS A 77 33.28 -7.90 -7.13
C CYS A 77 34.21 -8.08 -5.93
N ALA A 78 34.05 -7.27 -4.88
CA ALA A 78 34.83 -7.38 -3.65
C ALA A 78 34.63 -8.74 -2.96
N ARG A 79 33.38 -9.18 -2.79
CA ARG A 79 33.07 -10.48 -2.15
C ARG A 79 33.61 -11.67 -2.94
N ILE A 80 33.58 -11.60 -4.27
CA ILE A 80 34.17 -12.64 -5.13
C ILE A 80 35.69 -12.66 -4.95
N ALA A 81 36.35 -11.50 -4.95
CA ALA A 81 37.80 -11.42 -4.75
C ALA A 81 38.23 -11.98 -3.38
N GLU A 82 37.40 -11.81 -2.35
CA GLU A 82 37.62 -12.32 -1.00
C GLU A 82 37.16 -13.78 -0.80
N HIS A 83 36.59 -14.42 -1.83
CA HIS A 83 35.99 -15.76 -1.76
C HIS A 83 34.95 -15.92 -0.64
N ASN A 84 34.19 -14.86 -0.33
CA ASN A 84 33.28 -14.81 0.80
C ASN A 84 31.81 -15.06 0.37
N PHE A 85 31.43 -16.35 0.32
CA PHE A 85 30.11 -16.82 -0.13
C PHE A 85 29.24 -17.37 1.01
N ASP A 86 27.94 -17.07 0.99
CA ASP A 86 26.96 -17.48 2.02
C ASP A 86 26.22 -18.79 1.65
N ASP A 87 26.87 -19.72 0.95
CA ASP A 87 26.23 -20.90 0.34
C ASP A 87 25.53 -21.85 1.34
N GLU A 88 26.07 -21.96 2.57
CA GLU A 88 25.49 -22.80 3.62
C GLU A 88 24.12 -22.28 4.12
N TYR A 89 23.95 -20.96 4.13
CA TYR A 89 22.70 -20.32 4.54
C TYR A 89 21.57 -20.63 3.54
N VAL A 90 21.86 -20.62 2.24
CA VAL A 90 20.90 -20.94 1.18
C VAL A 90 20.43 -22.39 1.31
N ARG A 91 21.35 -23.31 1.60
CA ARG A 91 21.02 -24.74 1.79
C ARG A 91 20.14 -24.98 3.01
N ALA A 92 20.38 -24.27 4.12
CA ALA A 92 19.57 -24.36 5.32
C ALA A 92 18.17 -23.75 5.12
N ALA A 93 18.08 -22.59 4.45
CA ALA A 93 16.81 -21.91 4.17
C ALA A 93 15.93 -22.66 3.16
N ALA A 94 16.52 -23.40 2.22
CA ALA A 94 15.81 -24.21 1.23
C ALA A 94 15.26 -25.55 1.77
N GLY A 95 15.25 -25.76 3.10
CA GLY A 95 14.74 -26.98 3.72
C GLY A 95 15.67 -28.20 3.60
N GLY A 96 16.94 -27.98 3.23
CA GLY A 96 17.96 -29.02 3.08
C GLY A 96 18.52 -29.58 4.38
N ALA A 97 17.80 -29.46 5.51
CA ALA A 97 18.10 -30.24 6.70
C ALA A 97 17.62 -31.67 6.42
N ALA A 98 18.55 -32.59 6.17
CA ALA A 98 18.25 -34.02 6.13
C ALA A 98 17.56 -34.38 7.46
N THR A 99 16.23 -34.56 7.43
CA THR A 99 15.50 -35.04 8.59
C THR A 99 15.86 -36.50 8.77
N ASP A 100 16.29 -36.87 9.98
CA ASP A 100 16.64 -38.24 10.34
C ASP A 100 15.56 -39.23 9.82
N ASP A 101 15.96 -40.34 9.20
CA ASP A 101 15.06 -41.34 8.61
C ASP A 101 14.03 -41.85 9.63
N ARG A 102 14.40 -41.82 10.92
CA ARG A 102 13.50 -42.14 12.04
C ARG A 102 12.31 -41.18 12.15
N ASP A 103 12.54 -39.89 11.93
CA ASP A 103 11.49 -38.87 11.96
C ASP A 103 10.57 -39.00 10.74
N GLU A 104 11.07 -39.45 9.60
CA GLU A 104 10.23 -39.75 8.44
C GLU A 104 9.29 -40.93 8.69
N LYS A 105 9.78 -41.99 9.34
CA LYS A 105 8.95 -43.13 9.73
C LYS A 105 7.85 -42.73 10.71
N VAL A 106 8.19 -41.95 11.74
CA VAL A 106 7.21 -41.45 12.72
C VAL A 106 6.17 -40.54 12.03
N ARG A 107 6.60 -39.65 11.13
CA ARG A 107 5.68 -38.79 10.36
C ARG A 107 4.79 -39.62 9.43
N ALA A 108 5.30 -40.68 8.81
CA ALA A 108 4.52 -41.58 7.97
C ALA A 108 3.46 -42.33 8.77
N GLU A 109 3.80 -42.85 9.95
CA GLU A 109 2.86 -43.48 10.89
C GLU A 109 1.78 -42.49 11.34
N ALA A 110 2.16 -41.26 11.71
CA ALA A 110 1.22 -40.20 12.09
C ALA A 110 0.26 -39.86 10.94
N ARG A 111 0.74 -39.71 9.70
CA ARG A 111 -0.11 -39.50 8.52
C ARG A 111 -1.10 -40.65 8.31
N GLY A 112 -0.67 -41.89 8.54
CA GLY A 112 -1.51 -43.08 8.47
C GLY A 112 -2.63 -43.06 9.51
N LEU A 113 -2.30 -42.76 10.77
CA LEU A 113 -3.27 -42.66 11.86
C LEU A 113 -4.29 -41.55 11.63
N VAL A 114 -3.86 -40.39 11.14
CA VAL A 114 -4.75 -39.26 10.80
C VAL A 114 -5.72 -39.64 9.67
N LYS A 115 -5.24 -40.35 8.64
CA LYS A 115 -6.11 -40.85 7.56
C LYS A 115 -7.17 -41.81 8.09
N LEU A 116 -6.79 -42.72 8.99
CA LEU A 116 -7.72 -43.65 9.61
C LEU A 116 -8.73 -42.95 10.53
N LEU A 117 -8.28 -41.95 11.29
CA LEU A 117 -9.15 -41.14 12.15
C LEU A 117 -10.20 -40.42 11.32
N PHE A 118 -9.82 -39.75 10.23
CA PHE A 118 -10.78 -39.06 9.36
C PHE A 118 -11.77 -40.02 8.73
N ALA A 119 -11.34 -41.20 8.25
CA ALA A 119 -12.29 -42.19 7.73
C ALA A 119 -13.33 -42.64 8.77
N LYS A 120 -12.93 -42.76 10.05
CA LYS A 120 -13.86 -43.09 11.15
C LYS A 120 -14.80 -41.93 11.49
N LEU A 121 -14.31 -40.70 11.47
CA LEU A 121 -15.11 -39.50 11.69
C LEU A 121 -16.13 -39.28 10.56
N ASP A 122 -15.72 -39.51 9.31
CA ASP A 122 -16.58 -39.44 8.12
C ASP A 122 -17.71 -40.48 8.24
N ALA A 123 -17.40 -41.71 8.66
CA ALA A 123 -18.41 -42.75 8.88
C ALA A 123 -19.39 -42.41 10.03
N LEU A 124 -18.88 -41.86 11.13
CA LEU A 124 -19.70 -41.48 12.29
C LEU A 124 -20.62 -40.29 11.98
N SER A 125 -20.14 -39.35 11.16
CA SER A 125 -20.91 -38.18 10.70
C SER A 125 -21.86 -38.49 9.54
N HIS A 126 -22.01 -39.76 9.16
CA HIS A 126 -22.83 -40.18 8.01
C HIS A 126 -22.41 -39.48 6.71
N PHE A 127 -21.12 -39.16 6.55
CA PHE A 127 -20.56 -38.48 5.38
C PHE A 127 -21.15 -37.08 5.10
N HIS A 128 -21.77 -36.45 6.09
CA HIS A 128 -22.25 -35.06 6.01
C HIS A 128 -21.15 -34.09 6.47
N PHE A 129 -20.14 -33.88 5.65
CA PHE A 129 -19.07 -32.92 5.88
C PHE A 129 -18.77 -32.11 4.60
N ALA A 130 -18.12 -30.96 4.75
CA ALA A 130 -17.72 -30.13 3.61
C ALA A 130 -16.65 -30.88 2.77
N PRO A 131 -16.86 -31.09 1.46
CA PRO A 131 -15.89 -31.78 0.62
C PRO A 131 -14.53 -31.06 0.69
N LYS A 132 -13.44 -31.83 0.64
CA LYS A 132 -12.09 -31.28 0.75
C LYS A 132 -11.88 -30.19 -0.32
N PRO A 133 -11.38 -29.00 0.05
CA PRO A 133 -11.15 -27.94 -0.92
C PRO A 133 -10.13 -28.42 -1.95
N VAL A 134 -10.39 -28.13 -3.23
CA VAL A 134 -9.43 -28.36 -4.31
C VAL A 134 -8.31 -27.34 -4.13
N ILE A 135 -7.08 -27.82 -3.96
CA ILE A 135 -5.88 -27.00 -3.93
C ILE A 135 -5.34 -27.00 -5.36
N GLU A 136 -5.43 -25.86 -6.05
CA GLU A 136 -4.73 -25.61 -7.33
C GLU A 136 -3.26 -25.30 -7.10
#